data_AF-A0A970WPS8-F1
#
_entry.id   AF-A0A970WPS8-F1
#
_cell.length_a   1.000
_cell.length_b   1.000
_cell.length_c   1.000
_cell.angle_alpha   90.00
_cell.angle_beta   90.00
_cell.angle_gamma   90.00
#
_symmetry.space_group_name_H-M   'P 1'
#
loop_
_entity.id
_entity.type
_entity.pdbx_description
1 polymer ?
#
loop_
_entity_poly.entity_id
_entity_poly.type
_entity_poly.pdbx_seq_one_letter_code
_entity_poly.pdbx_strand_id
1 'polypeptide(L)'
;MNGTHMFNRWIVVSLFLVGLGGRLSWADDAAGGPRVVSPNSFEGTDAQRINEAIRVAAVQGLQVVVPRQNAGRDEDLWLLDSAILVQDNTTLVLDNCHIKLSDRCRDNMIRSANCGMGITDIRPMKHVHVRGVGNVLLEGADHPRATGDSAKTLGERTYGTDAGKEGESQTGDWRNIGILLAFVEHFSIEGLHVKDSHCWAISLERCGFGRVCDIHFTSEGHKTIDGVQQTVLNQDGLDLRQGCHDISIERITGHTGDDLVALTDIGSDTRVAGSDSSTMVSAANCREGGVDDIRNIFLRQISGHSQGRHHVVRFLNASGLRIYNVVLDGLIDTSPPDAPCKATVKIGDANPRWGGVTPVGDTNRLFLSNISSASQHTILIAGSLVDSCITNVVRNTADGEPITYESGREFVQNVEMSNVVQTGRDATGIEATGR
;
A
#
# COMPACT_ATOMS: atom_id res chain seq x y z
N MET A 1 72.18 18.58 19.05
CA MET A 1 71.74 19.99 18.88
C MET A 1 70.43 19.97 18.11
N ASN A 2 69.36 20.45 18.78
CA ASN A 2 68.08 21.02 18.32
C ASN A 2 67.55 20.57 16.94
N GLY A 3 66.38 19.95 16.77
CA GLY A 3 65.11 20.09 17.48
C GLY A 3 64.12 20.84 16.58
N THR A 4 63.04 20.19 16.14
CA THR A 4 61.71 20.78 15.86
C THR A 4 60.71 19.70 15.41
N HIS A 5 59.84 19.29 16.33
CA HIS A 5 58.55 18.67 16.05
C HIS A 5 57.48 19.77 16.16
N MET A 6 56.58 19.90 15.19
CA MET A 6 55.35 20.68 15.33
C MET A 6 54.15 19.76 15.53
N PHE A 7 53.36 20.12 16.54
CA PHE A 7 52.20 19.44 17.08
C PHE A 7 50.91 19.78 16.32
N ASN A 8 50.00 18.80 16.32
CA ASN A 8 48.60 18.86 15.89
C ASN A 8 47.81 20.03 16.50
N ARG A 9 47.01 20.71 15.67
CA ARG A 9 45.93 21.60 16.12
C ARG A 9 44.60 20.84 16.19
N TRP A 10 44.07 20.80 17.40
CA TRP A 10 42.67 20.51 17.72
C TRP A 10 41.81 21.75 17.44
N ILE A 11 40.66 21.58 16.79
CA ILE A 11 39.56 22.56 16.82
C ILE A 11 38.38 21.86 17.49
N VAL A 12 38.12 22.26 18.73
CA VAL A 12 36.88 21.95 19.46
C VAL A 12 35.94 23.12 19.23
N VAL A 13 34.85 22.89 18.50
CA VAL A 13 33.74 23.84 18.41
C VAL A 13 32.85 23.61 19.64
N SER A 14 32.78 24.63 20.50
CA SER A 14 31.92 24.63 21.69
C SER A 14 30.48 24.98 21.29
N LEU A 15 29.51 24.12 21.64
CA LEU A 15 28.09 24.44 21.57
C LEU A 15 27.73 25.41 22.72
N PHE A 16 27.22 26.58 22.36
CA PHE A 16 26.52 27.47 23.29
C PHE A 16 25.08 26.99 23.48
N LEU A 17 24.77 26.51 24.68
CA LEU A 17 23.41 26.33 25.19
C LEU A 17 22.95 27.67 25.78
N VAL A 18 22.10 28.40 25.04
CA VAL A 18 21.33 29.52 25.60
C VAL A 18 19.99 28.98 26.05
N GLY A 19 19.79 28.94 27.36
CA GLY A 19 18.52 28.63 27.98
C GLY A 19 17.55 29.79 27.85
N LEU A 20 16.37 29.50 27.32
CA LEU A 20 15.15 30.26 27.56
C LEU A 20 14.10 29.27 28.07
N GLY A 21 13.80 29.38 29.36
CA GLY A 21 12.83 28.56 30.05
C GLY A 21 11.41 28.89 29.61
N GLY A 22 10.84 28.05 28.76
CA GLY A 22 9.40 27.81 28.70
C GLY A 22 9.08 26.61 29.57
N ARG A 23 8.29 26.80 30.62
CA ARG A 23 7.74 25.69 31.42
C ARG A 23 6.75 24.92 30.55
N LEU A 24 7.18 23.78 29.98
CA LEU A 24 6.27 22.72 29.54
C LEU A 24 5.56 22.19 30.78
N SER A 25 4.28 22.52 30.94
CA SER A 25 3.45 21.89 31.96
C SER A 25 3.11 20.48 31.49
N TRP A 26 3.89 19.51 31.96
CA TRP A 26 3.49 18.11 31.93
C TRP A 26 2.41 17.94 32.99
N ALA A 27 1.21 17.55 32.58
CA ALA A 27 0.24 17.04 33.53
C ALA A 27 0.84 15.75 34.12
N ASP A 28 1.26 15.83 35.38
CA ASP A 28 1.57 14.66 36.20
C ASP A 28 0.26 13.92 36.49
N ASP A 29 -0.12 13.01 35.59
CA ASP A 29 -1.07 11.96 35.93
C ASP A 29 -0.30 10.75 36.44
N ALA A 30 -0.38 10.57 37.76
CA ALA A 30 0.04 9.40 38.49
C ALA A 30 -0.87 8.20 38.15
N ALA A 31 -0.60 7.55 37.02
CA ALA A 31 -0.96 6.17 36.72
C ALA A 31 -0.01 5.70 35.61
N GLY A 32 0.60 4.51 35.75
CA GLY A 32 1.65 3.98 34.87
C GLY A 32 1.20 3.63 33.45
N GLY A 33 0.53 4.54 32.76
CA GLY A 33 0.26 4.47 31.33
C GLY A 33 1.51 4.75 30.50
N PRO A 34 1.49 4.39 29.19
CA PRO A 34 2.56 4.74 28.28
C PRO A 34 2.75 6.26 28.27
N ARG A 35 4.00 6.71 28.39
CA ARG A 35 4.35 8.11 28.15
C ARG A 35 4.17 8.38 26.65
N VAL A 36 3.38 9.40 26.30
CA VAL A 36 3.03 9.75 24.92
C VAL A 36 3.48 11.16 24.57
N VAL A 37 3.76 11.38 23.29
CA VAL A 37 4.04 12.70 22.71
C VAL A 37 2.89 13.06 21.76
N SER A 38 2.27 14.21 21.97
CA SER A 38 1.22 14.71 21.07
C SER A 38 1.79 15.79 20.13
N PRO A 39 1.42 15.79 18.83
CA PRO A 39 1.73 16.89 17.92
C PRO A 39 1.16 18.24 18.37
N ASN A 40 0.13 18.24 19.23
CA ASN A 40 -0.43 19.48 19.80
C ASN A 40 0.54 20.24 20.70
N SER A 41 1.65 19.62 21.12
CA SER A 41 2.71 20.27 21.91
C SER A 41 3.73 21.04 21.06
N PHE A 42 3.55 21.08 19.74
CA PHE A 42 4.51 21.68 18.80
C PHE A 42 3.85 22.74 17.92
N GLU A 43 4.68 23.66 17.44
CA GLU A 43 4.32 24.75 16.53
C GLU A 43 4.63 24.38 15.07
N GLY A 44 3.99 25.07 14.12
CA GLY A 44 4.21 24.89 12.69
C GLY A 44 3.01 24.31 11.94
N THR A 45 3.24 23.82 10.72
CA THR A 45 2.21 23.11 9.95
C THR A 45 1.89 21.74 10.59
N ASP A 46 0.74 21.17 10.28
CA ASP A 46 0.32 19.88 10.87
C ASP A 46 1.35 18.77 10.61
N ALA A 47 1.93 18.72 9.41
CA ALA A 47 3.00 17.78 9.09
C ALA A 47 4.28 18.06 9.92
N GLN A 48 4.68 19.32 10.08
CA GLN A 48 5.84 19.69 10.90
C GLN A 48 5.64 19.28 12.36
N ARG A 49 4.45 19.51 12.91
CA ARG A 49 4.10 19.18 14.29
C ARG A 49 4.13 17.68 14.55
N ILE A 50 3.59 16.88 13.64
CA ILE A 50 3.61 15.42 13.73
C ILE A 50 5.05 14.89 13.61
N ASN A 51 5.82 15.38 12.64
CA ASN A 51 7.20 14.94 12.43
C ASN A 51 8.12 15.32 13.59
N GLU A 52 7.90 16.49 14.21
CA GLU A 52 8.63 16.89 15.41
C GLU A 52 8.25 16.03 16.61
N ALA A 53 6.98 15.67 16.77
CA ALA A 53 6.54 14.71 17.78
C ALA A 53 7.22 13.33 17.60
N ILE A 54 7.33 12.83 16.37
CA ILE A 54 8.06 11.60 16.04
C ILE A 54 9.53 11.71 16.42
N ARG A 55 10.19 12.81 16.06
CA ARG A 55 11.59 13.04 16.38
C ARG A 55 11.85 13.03 17.89
N VAL A 56 10.99 13.69 18.67
CA VAL A 56 11.08 13.71 20.13
C VAL A 56 10.80 12.34 20.73
N ALA A 57 9.76 11.65 20.26
CA ALA A 57 9.39 10.33 20.73
C ALA A 57 10.48 9.29 20.47
N ALA A 58 11.14 9.33 19.31
CA ALA A 58 12.24 8.44 18.95
C ALA A 58 13.43 8.55 19.91
N VAL A 59 13.78 9.76 20.34
CA VAL A 59 14.87 9.99 21.32
C VAL A 59 14.51 9.45 22.71
N GLN A 60 13.23 9.47 23.06
CA GLN A 60 12.74 9.16 24.41
C GLN A 60 12.15 7.75 24.54
N GLY A 61 12.06 6.99 23.44
CA GLY A 61 11.40 5.67 23.41
C GLY A 61 9.89 5.75 23.69
N LEU A 62 9.24 6.83 23.25
CA LEU A 62 7.83 7.09 23.49
C LEU A 62 6.98 6.81 22.26
N GLN A 63 5.66 6.76 22.45
CA GLN A 63 4.70 6.68 21.36
C GLN A 63 4.26 8.09 20.96
N VAL A 64 3.97 8.30 19.68
CA VAL A 64 3.29 9.51 19.20
C VAL A 64 1.80 9.23 19.13
N VAL A 65 0.97 10.12 19.68
CA VAL A 65 -0.48 10.05 19.56
C VAL A 65 -0.97 11.30 18.83
N VAL A 66 -1.50 11.11 17.62
CA VAL A 66 -2.20 12.14 16.85
C VAL A 66 -3.69 12.06 17.24
N PRO A 67 -4.19 12.99 18.07
CA PRO A 67 -5.56 12.93 18.56
C PRO A 67 -6.56 13.47 17.52
N ARG A 68 -7.84 13.21 17.74
CA ARG A 68 -8.95 13.82 16.99
C ARG A 68 -8.84 15.34 16.89
N GLN A 69 -8.59 16.00 18.02
CA GLN A 69 -8.54 17.45 18.10
C GLN A 69 -7.20 18.00 17.63
N ASN A 70 -7.22 18.82 16.59
CA ASN A 70 -6.05 19.59 16.17
C ASN A 70 -6.06 20.96 16.87
N ALA A 71 -5.17 21.19 17.84
CA ALA A 71 -5.11 22.45 18.58
C ALA A 71 -4.71 23.67 17.72
N GLY A 72 -4.21 23.45 16.50
CA GLY A 72 -3.87 24.50 15.55
C GLY A 72 -5.01 24.91 14.60
N ARG A 73 -6.20 24.30 14.72
CA ARG A 73 -7.35 24.54 13.84
C ARG A 73 -8.66 24.52 14.63
N ASP A 74 -9.68 25.17 14.09
CA ASP A 74 -11.03 25.14 14.66
C ASP A 74 -11.79 23.84 14.33
N GLU A 75 -11.31 23.10 13.32
CA GLU A 75 -11.87 21.83 12.83
C GLU A 75 -11.07 20.63 13.35
N ASP A 76 -11.75 19.49 13.55
CA ASP A 76 -11.13 18.21 13.92
C ASP A 76 -10.44 17.55 12.69
N LEU A 77 -9.49 18.27 12.07
CA LEU A 77 -8.77 17.87 10.86
C LEU A 77 -7.27 18.11 11.01
N TRP A 78 -6.46 17.17 10.53
CA TRP A 78 -5.02 17.34 10.31
C TRP A 78 -4.74 17.42 8.81
N LEU A 79 -4.26 18.57 8.35
CA LEU A 79 -4.07 18.85 6.93
C LEU A 79 -2.59 18.80 6.55
N LEU A 80 -2.19 17.75 5.83
CA LEU A 80 -0.79 17.49 5.51
C LEU A 80 -0.35 18.18 4.21
N ASP A 81 0.69 18.99 4.28
CA ASP A 81 1.39 19.59 3.13
C ASP A 81 2.69 18.85 2.74
N SER A 82 3.08 17.87 3.56
CA SER A 82 4.21 16.97 3.39
C SER A 82 3.97 15.67 4.16
N ALA A 83 4.73 14.63 3.83
CA ALA A 83 4.55 13.32 4.44
C ALA A 83 4.87 13.29 5.94
N ILE A 84 4.14 12.44 6.67
CA ILE A 84 4.56 11.96 7.98
C ILE A 84 5.71 10.96 7.77
N LEU A 85 6.87 11.26 8.37
CA LEU A 85 8.11 10.50 8.24
C LEU A 85 8.30 9.58 9.44
N VAL A 86 7.86 8.34 9.30
CA VAL A 86 8.10 7.31 10.33
C VAL A 86 9.57 6.87 10.30
N GLN A 87 10.14 6.63 11.47
CA GLN A 87 11.56 6.30 11.70
C GLN A 87 11.69 4.96 12.44
N ASP A 88 12.92 4.46 12.63
CA ASP A 88 13.17 3.27 13.44
C ASP A 88 12.48 3.37 14.81
N ASN A 89 11.85 2.28 15.25
CA ASN A 89 11.13 2.19 16.53
C ASN A 89 9.95 3.17 16.68
N THR A 90 9.45 3.76 15.59
CA THR A 90 8.28 4.63 15.65
C THR A 90 7.03 3.82 15.96
N THR A 91 6.30 4.21 17.01
CA THR A 91 4.90 3.84 17.20
C THR A 91 4.04 5.09 17.08
N LEU A 92 3.38 5.22 15.93
CA LEU A 92 2.44 6.28 15.59
C LEU A 92 1.02 5.78 15.81
N VAL A 93 0.34 6.35 16.81
CA VAL A 93 -1.07 6.09 17.11
C VAL A 93 -1.90 7.23 16.56
N LEU A 94 -2.87 6.89 15.72
CA LEU A 94 -3.89 7.78 15.18
C LEU A 94 -5.16 7.54 15.98
N ASP A 95 -5.62 8.51 16.75
CA ASP A 95 -6.72 8.32 17.70
C ASP A 95 -7.93 9.16 17.31
N ASN A 96 -8.93 8.49 16.71
CA ASN A 96 -10.18 9.09 16.23
C ASN A 96 -9.97 10.30 15.30
N CYS A 97 -8.83 10.39 14.64
CA CYS A 97 -8.45 11.57 13.85
C CYS A 97 -8.81 11.43 12.38
N HIS A 98 -9.11 12.57 11.76
CA HIS A 98 -9.17 12.74 10.32
C HIS A 98 -7.89 13.41 9.85
N ILE A 99 -7.14 12.70 9.00
CA ILE A 99 -5.94 13.22 8.33
C ILE A 99 -6.26 13.33 6.85
N LYS A 100 -6.00 14.49 6.26
CA LYS A 100 -6.22 14.73 4.84
C LYS A 100 -4.96 15.32 4.19
N LEU A 101 -4.65 14.87 2.98
CA LEU A 101 -3.65 15.54 2.15
C LEU A 101 -4.16 16.90 1.69
N SER A 102 -3.34 17.94 1.79
CA SER A 102 -3.63 19.22 1.14
C SER A 102 -3.40 19.16 -0.36
N ASP A 103 -4.05 20.04 -1.11
CA ASP A 103 -3.85 20.21 -2.56
C ASP A 103 -2.41 20.65 -2.92
N ARG A 104 -1.63 21.08 -1.93
CA ARG A 104 -0.22 21.45 -2.08
C ARG A 104 0.74 20.30 -1.79
N CYS A 105 0.26 19.19 -1.23
CA CYS A 105 1.13 18.08 -0.87
C CYS A 105 1.71 17.45 -2.14
N ARG A 106 3.04 17.34 -2.17
CA ARG A 106 3.80 16.68 -3.26
C ARG A 106 4.56 15.47 -2.72
N ASP A 107 3.98 14.77 -1.76
CA ASP A 107 4.57 13.61 -1.09
C ASP A 107 3.47 12.65 -0.63
N ASN A 108 3.85 11.50 -0.08
CA ASN A 108 2.93 10.53 0.51
C ASN A 108 2.19 11.10 1.72
N MET A 109 1.15 10.41 2.20
CA MET A 109 0.56 10.72 3.51
C MET A 109 1.48 10.29 4.65
N ILE A 110 1.96 9.05 4.56
CA ILE A 110 2.94 8.46 5.49
C ILE A 110 4.00 7.76 4.66
N ARG A 111 5.28 7.98 4.95
CA ARG A 111 6.35 7.15 4.39
C ARG A 111 7.48 6.88 5.36
N SER A 112 8.21 5.79 5.15
CA SER A 112 9.45 5.53 5.89
C SER A 112 10.50 6.59 5.56
N ALA A 113 11.17 7.12 6.58
CA ALA A 113 12.10 8.24 6.44
C ALA A 113 13.38 7.90 5.65
N ASN A 114 13.68 6.61 5.48
CA ASN A 114 14.81 6.09 4.72
C ASN A 114 14.62 6.13 3.19
N CYS A 115 13.44 6.50 2.68
CA CYS A 115 13.18 6.63 1.25
C CYS A 115 12.55 7.98 0.93
N GLY A 116 12.73 8.46 -0.29
CA GLY A 116 12.16 9.74 -0.75
C GLY A 116 12.98 10.37 -1.86
N MET A 117 12.61 11.59 -2.24
CA MET A 117 13.24 12.31 -3.36
C MET A 117 14.75 12.40 -3.18
N GLY A 118 15.50 11.90 -4.17
CA GLY A 118 16.97 11.93 -4.16
C GLY A 118 17.66 10.94 -3.23
N ILE A 119 16.92 10.10 -2.49
CA ILE A 119 17.49 9.03 -1.67
C ILE A 119 17.70 7.79 -2.55
N THR A 120 18.93 7.61 -3.03
CA THR A 120 19.29 6.51 -3.95
C THR A 120 19.76 5.24 -3.23
N ASP A 121 20.22 5.36 -1.98
CA ASP A 121 20.64 4.26 -1.11
C ASP A 121 19.67 4.15 0.07
N ILE A 122 18.67 3.28 -0.05
CA ILE A 122 17.63 3.10 0.98
C ILE A 122 18.17 2.13 2.04
N ARG A 123 18.43 2.68 3.23
CA ARG A 123 18.94 1.90 4.37
C ARG A 123 17.80 1.14 5.06
N PRO A 124 18.01 -0.12 5.49
CA PRO A 124 17.00 -0.85 6.25
C PRO A 124 16.52 -0.11 7.50
N MET A 125 15.24 -0.24 7.80
CA MET A 125 14.58 0.26 9.01
C MET A 125 13.79 -0.87 9.69
N LYS A 126 13.45 -0.70 10.96
CA LYS A 126 12.72 -1.70 11.73
C LYS A 126 11.80 -1.11 12.82
N HIS A 127 10.85 -1.93 13.25
CA HIS A 127 9.95 -1.63 14.38
C HIS A 127 9.09 -0.39 14.15
N VAL A 128 8.49 -0.30 12.97
CA VAL A 128 7.60 0.79 12.56
C VAL A 128 6.14 0.36 12.71
N HIS A 129 5.39 1.05 13.56
CA HIS A 129 4.00 0.74 13.84
C HIS A 129 3.11 1.95 13.60
N VAL A 130 2.17 1.85 12.67
CA VAL A 130 1.09 2.81 12.43
C VAL A 130 -0.22 2.16 12.85
N ARG A 131 -0.88 2.72 13.88
CA ARG A 131 -2.06 2.13 14.49
C ARG A 131 -3.20 3.13 14.59
N GLY A 132 -4.32 2.82 13.97
CA GLY A 132 -5.56 3.54 14.18
C GLY A 132 -6.34 3.01 15.38
N VAL A 133 -6.92 3.92 16.15
CA VAL A 133 -7.79 3.65 17.29
C VAL A 133 -9.08 4.42 17.09
N GLY A 134 -10.21 3.72 17.15
CA GLY A 134 -11.53 4.31 16.90
C GLY A 134 -11.74 4.65 15.41
N ASN A 135 -12.31 5.82 15.14
CA ASN A 135 -12.68 6.21 13.77
C ASN A 135 -11.57 7.03 13.11
N VAL A 136 -10.55 6.35 12.60
CA VAL A 136 -9.44 7.00 11.88
C VAL A 136 -9.72 7.04 10.39
N LEU A 137 -9.72 8.24 9.82
CA LEU A 137 -9.88 8.48 8.39
C LEU A 137 -8.60 9.11 7.80
N LEU A 138 -8.06 8.45 6.79
CA LEU A 138 -6.97 8.91 5.94
C LEU A 138 -7.54 9.25 4.57
N GLU A 139 -7.60 10.54 4.22
CA GLU A 139 -8.26 11.01 3.00
C GLU A 139 -7.29 11.70 2.03
N GLY A 140 -7.42 11.42 0.74
CA GLY A 140 -6.71 12.15 -0.30
C GLY A 140 -7.12 13.62 -0.42
N ALA A 141 -6.27 14.40 -1.08
CA ALA A 141 -6.52 15.80 -1.44
C ALA A 141 -7.75 15.99 -2.34
N ASP A 142 -8.28 17.21 -2.36
CA ASP A 142 -9.41 17.59 -3.23
C ASP A 142 -8.94 17.81 -4.66
N HIS A 143 -7.79 18.47 -4.83
CA HIS A 143 -7.13 18.74 -6.11
C HIS A 143 -5.70 18.19 -6.08
N PRO A 144 -5.52 16.85 -6.15
CA PRO A 144 -4.19 16.27 -6.13
C PRO A 144 -3.31 16.78 -7.26
N ARG A 145 -2.04 17.01 -6.95
CA ARG A 145 -1.02 17.41 -7.94
C ARG A 145 -0.89 16.40 -9.08
N ALA A 146 -0.96 15.11 -8.76
CA ALA A 146 -0.98 14.01 -9.71
C ALA A 146 -1.76 12.83 -9.13
N THR A 147 -2.25 11.97 -10.02
CA THR A 147 -2.84 10.67 -9.67
C THR A 147 -2.27 9.57 -10.57
N GLY A 148 -2.54 8.31 -10.25
CA GLY A 148 -2.08 7.16 -11.04
C GLY A 148 -0.59 6.84 -10.90
N ASP A 149 -0.17 5.80 -11.63
CA ASP A 149 1.22 5.35 -11.69
C ASP A 149 2.06 6.14 -12.72
N SER A 150 3.36 5.85 -12.77
CA SER A 150 4.33 6.52 -13.65
C SER A 150 4.20 6.19 -15.13
N ALA A 151 3.24 5.34 -15.49
CA ALA A 151 2.87 5.07 -16.88
C ALA A 151 1.56 5.77 -17.30
N LYS A 152 0.96 6.59 -16.42
CA LYS A 152 -0.26 7.36 -16.72
C LYS A 152 0.07 8.84 -16.93
N THR A 153 -0.17 9.34 -18.14
CA THR A 153 -0.06 10.77 -18.47
C THR A 153 -1.18 11.56 -17.79
N LEU A 154 -0.83 12.64 -17.09
CA LEU A 154 -1.79 13.53 -16.44
C LEU A 154 -2.58 14.35 -17.48
N GLY A 155 -3.87 14.55 -17.23
CA GLY A 155 -4.78 15.28 -18.13
C GLY A 155 -5.22 14.49 -19.38
N GLU A 156 -4.59 13.35 -19.65
CA GLU A 156 -4.97 12.44 -20.75
C GLU A 156 -5.61 11.16 -20.21
N ARG A 157 -4.92 10.47 -19.30
CA ARG A 157 -5.36 9.16 -18.79
C ARG A 157 -5.87 9.24 -17.36
N THR A 158 -5.34 10.18 -16.57
CA THR A 158 -5.64 10.33 -15.15
C THR A 158 -5.55 11.81 -14.77
N TYR A 159 -6.19 12.19 -13.67
CA TYR A 159 -6.22 13.57 -13.23
C TYR A 159 -4.91 14.03 -12.56
N GLY A 160 -4.60 15.32 -12.65
CA GLY A 160 -3.56 15.95 -11.84
C GLY A 160 -3.47 17.43 -12.14
N THR A 161 -3.36 18.27 -11.12
CA THR A 161 -3.21 19.72 -11.32
C THR A 161 -1.85 20.09 -11.93
N ASP A 162 -0.88 19.17 -11.97
CA ASP A 162 0.42 19.37 -12.63
C ASP A 162 0.39 19.18 -14.15
N ALA A 163 -0.73 18.70 -14.71
CA ALA A 163 -0.88 18.50 -16.15
C ALA A 163 -0.59 19.80 -16.93
N GLY A 164 0.35 19.72 -17.88
CA GLY A 164 0.74 20.81 -18.76
C GLY A 164 1.62 21.89 -18.12
N LYS A 165 2.01 21.77 -16.85
CA LYS A 165 2.89 22.75 -16.17
C LYS A 165 4.36 22.46 -16.43
N GLU A 166 5.09 23.46 -16.91
CA GLU A 166 6.54 23.38 -17.12
C GLU A 166 7.27 23.12 -15.79
N GLY A 167 8.23 22.20 -15.81
CA GLY A 167 9.02 21.82 -14.64
C GLY A 167 8.35 20.81 -13.69
N GLU A 168 7.09 20.46 -13.93
CA GLU A 168 6.36 19.47 -13.13
C GLU A 168 6.32 18.09 -13.81
N SER A 169 6.26 17.03 -13.01
CA SER A 169 6.13 15.66 -13.52
C SER A 169 4.79 15.50 -14.26
N GLN A 170 4.84 15.03 -15.51
CA GLN A 170 3.64 14.89 -16.37
C GLN A 170 2.97 13.51 -16.28
N THR A 171 3.41 12.70 -15.31
CA THR A 171 2.84 11.40 -14.95
C THR A 171 2.66 11.31 -13.45
N GLY A 172 1.98 10.27 -12.97
CA GLY A 172 2.08 9.87 -11.57
C GLY A 172 3.47 9.34 -11.21
N ASP A 173 3.68 9.03 -9.93
CA ASP A 173 4.92 8.45 -9.38
C ASP A 173 4.70 7.98 -7.93
N TRP A 174 5.76 7.51 -7.25
CA TRP A 174 5.68 6.97 -5.88
C TRP A 174 5.12 7.96 -4.85
N ARG A 175 5.24 9.28 -5.08
CA ARG A 175 4.70 10.32 -4.19
C ARG A 175 3.16 10.36 -4.21
N ASN A 176 2.49 9.65 -5.13
CA ASN A 176 1.02 9.51 -5.14
C ASN A 176 0.51 8.41 -4.18
N ILE A 177 1.40 7.57 -3.66
CA ILE A 177 1.01 6.46 -2.79
C ILE A 177 0.54 7.01 -1.44
N GLY A 178 -0.49 6.42 -0.83
CA GLY A 178 -0.97 6.86 0.48
C GLY A 178 0.06 6.60 1.59
N ILE A 179 0.31 5.32 1.87
CA ILE A 179 1.31 4.85 2.84
C ILE A 179 2.40 4.08 2.09
N LEU A 180 3.67 4.51 2.23
CA LEU A 180 4.80 3.91 1.53
C LEU A 180 5.89 3.47 2.51
N LEU A 181 6.13 2.17 2.64
CA LEU A 181 7.26 1.63 3.41
C LEU A 181 8.24 0.96 2.47
N ALA A 182 9.52 1.33 2.54
CA ALA A 182 10.59 0.71 1.78
C ALA A 182 11.69 0.17 2.71
N PHE A 183 12.12 -1.08 2.51
CA PHE A 183 13.14 -1.74 3.34
C PHE A 183 12.84 -1.70 4.85
N VAL A 184 11.58 -1.93 5.23
CA VAL A 184 11.15 -1.94 6.63
C VAL A 184 10.86 -3.36 7.10
N GLU A 185 11.47 -3.76 8.21
CA GLU A 185 11.19 -5.03 8.88
C GLU A 185 10.46 -4.84 10.21
N HIS A 186 9.72 -5.87 10.67
CA HIS A 186 9.03 -5.86 11.96
C HIS A 186 8.04 -4.69 12.09
N PHE A 187 7.16 -4.52 11.11
CA PHE A 187 6.22 -3.41 11.04
C PHE A 187 4.76 -3.82 11.27
N SER A 188 3.90 -2.84 11.60
CA SER A 188 2.45 -3.03 11.56
C SER A 188 1.72 -1.81 11.00
N ILE A 189 0.71 -2.02 10.15
CA ILE A 189 -0.25 -0.99 9.71
C ILE A 189 -1.65 -1.49 10.06
N GLU A 190 -2.33 -0.84 11.00
CA GLU A 190 -3.54 -1.40 11.61
C GLU A 190 -4.66 -0.36 11.77
N GLY A 191 -5.92 -0.76 11.57
CA GLY A 191 -7.10 -0.02 12.05
C GLY A 191 -7.39 1.27 11.30
N LEU A 192 -7.24 1.30 9.98
CA LEU A 192 -7.33 2.52 9.17
C LEU A 192 -8.49 2.46 8.17
N HIS A 193 -9.22 3.57 8.03
CA HIS A 193 -10.03 3.83 6.84
C HIS A 193 -9.24 4.71 5.88
N VAL A 194 -8.97 4.22 4.67
CA VAL A 194 -8.33 5.00 3.60
C VAL A 194 -9.34 5.33 2.51
N LYS A 195 -9.46 6.61 2.18
CA LYS A 195 -10.43 7.14 1.21
C LYS A 195 -9.75 8.02 0.15
N ASP A 196 -10.21 7.91 -1.09
CA ASP A 196 -9.77 8.74 -2.22
C ASP A 196 -8.24 8.74 -2.42
N SER A 197 -7.61 7.56 -2.36
CA SER A 197 -6.15 7.44 -2.59
C SER A 197 -5.75 8.00 -3.97
N HIS A 198 -4.61 8.66 -4.10
CA HIS A 198 -4.21 9.25 -5.41
C HIS A 198 -3.61 8.23 -6.38
N CYS A 199 -3.21 7.08 -5.86
CA CYS A 199 -2.72 5.90 -6.55
C CYS A 199 -2.90 4.73 -5.57
N TRP A 200 -1.94 3.81 -5.48
CA TRP A 200 -1.91 2.73 -4.49
C TRP A 200 -2.07 3.29 -3.09
N ALA A 201 -3.05 2.80 -2.33
CA ALA A 201 -3.32 3.31 -1.00
C ALA A 201 -2.21 2.91 -0.01
N ILE A 202 -1.70 1.68 -0.10
CA ILE A 202 -0.56 1.20 0.68
C ILE A 202 0.40 0.46 -0.25
N SER A 203 1.68 0.82 -0.25
CA SER A 203 2.74 0.11 -0.98
C SER A 203 3.86 -0.29 -0.02
N LEU A 204 4.22 -1.57 -0.07
CA LEU A 204 5.31 -2.16 0.69
C LEU A 204 6.38 -2.65 -0.27
N GLU A 205 7.59 -2.10 -0.15
CA GLU A 205 8.71 -2.42 -1.02
C GLU A 205 9.84 -3.02 -0.21
N ARG A 206 10.23 -4.27 -0.49
CA ARG A 206 11.32 -4.98 0.20
C ARG A 206 11.13 -5.01 1.71
N CYS A 207 9.89 -5.14 2.16
CA CYS A 207 9.53 -5.14 3.57
C CYS A 207 9.37 -6.57 4.11
N GLY A 208 9.70 -6.77 5.38
CA GLY A 208 9.75 -8.10 5.99
C GLY A 208 9.05 -8.18 7.35
N PHE A 209 8.63 -9.38 7.76
CA PHE A 209 8.16 -9.65 9.14
C PHE A 209 7.04 -8.71 9.60
N GLY A 210 6.06 -8.48 8.74
CA GLY A 210 5.07 -7.41 8.91
C GLY A 210 3.64 -7.88 9.12
N ARG A 211 2.80 -6.96 9.59
CA ARG A 211 1.34 -7.15 9.68
C ARG A 211 0.59 -5.97 9.08
N VAL A 212 -0.39 -6.23 8.23
CA VAL A 212 -1.38 -5.24 7.79
C VAL A 212 -2.76 -5.77 8.17
N CYS A 213 -3.51 -5.07 9.03
CA CYS A 213 -4.83 -5.56 9.39
C CYS A 213 -5.87 -4.49 9.69
N ASP A 214 -7.14 -4.86 9.59
CA ASP A 214 -8.27 -3.98 9.91
C ASP A 214 -8.24 -2.70 9.07
N ILE A 215 -8.09 -2.88 7.75
CA ILE A 215 -8.06 -1.78 6.79
C ILE A 215 -9.37 -1.76 5.99
N HIS A 216 -9.98 -0.58 5.92
CA HIS A 216 -11.15 -0.32 5.10
C HIS A 216 -10.81 0.66 3.97
N PHE A 217 -11.15 0.33 2.73
CA PHE A 217 -10.91 1.17 1.57
C PHE A 217 -12.20 1.77 1.00
N THR A 218 -12.12 3.02 0.54
CA THR A 218 -13.17 3.72 -0.21
C THR A 218 -12.53 4.56 -1.31
N SER A 219 -12.24 3.91 -2.44
CA SER A 219 -11.72 4.56 -3.65
C SER A 219 -12.47 4.01 -4.87
N GLU A 220 -12.89 4.86 -5.80
CA GLU A 220 -13.87 4.48 -6.84
C GLU A 220 -13.29 4.40 -8.27
N GLY A 221 -12.01 4.70 -8.47
CA GLY A 221 -11.38 4.88 -9.79
C GLY A 221 -11.66 6.24 -10.43
N HIS A 222 -12.41 7.09 -9.72
CA HIS A 222 -12.83 8.41 -10.17
C HIS A 222 -13.13 9.30 -8.97
N LYS A 223 -13.16 10.62 -9.20
CA LYS A 223 -13.51 11.63 -8.18
C LYS A 223 -14.18 12.82 -8.85
N THR A 224 -15.22 13.36 -8.24
CA THR A 224 -15.80 14.64 -8.68
C THR A 224 -14.92 15.78 -8.18
N ILE A 225 -14.34 16.53 -9.11
CA ILE A 225 -13.49 17.69 -8.84
C ILE A 225 -14.07 18.87 -9.63
N ASP A 226 -14.37 19.97 -8.94
CA ASP A 226 -15.03 21.16 -9.52
C ASP A 226 -16.32 20.84 -10.31
N GLY A 227 -17.09 19.86 -9.82
CA GLY A 227 -18.33 19.41 -10.47
C GLY A 227 -18.14 18.52 -11.71
N VAL A 228 -16.90 18.15 -12.04
CA VAL A 228 -16.57 17.27 -13.16
C VAL A 228 -16.07 15.93 -12.64
N GLN A 229 -16.59 14.82 -13.18
CA GLN A 229 -16.05 13.49 -12.88
C GLN A 229 -14.68 13.32 -13.55
N GLN A 230 -13.66 13.16 -12.71
CA GLN A 230 -12.27 12.97 -13.12
C GLN A 230 -11.85 11.52 -12.89
N THR A 231 -11.11 10.95 -13.85
CA THR A 231 -10.55 9.59 -13.72
C THR A 231 -9.33 9.61 -12.79
N VAL A 232 -9.26 8.64 -11.88
CA VAL A 232 -8.14 8.43 -10.95
C VAL A 232 -7.70 6.98 -11.11
N LEU A 233 -6.66 6.74 -11.92
CA LEU A 233 -6.17 5.39 -12.22
C LEU A 233 -5.30 4.82 -11.10
N ASN A 234 -5.10 3.50 -11.13
CA ASN A 234 -4.21 2.77 -10.22
C ASN A 234 -4.53 3.02 -8.73
N GLN A 235 -5.81 3.10 -8.38
CA GLN A 235 -6.23 3.18 -6.98
C GLN A 235 -6.34 1.79 -6.37
N ASP A 236 -5.22 1.05 -6.40
CA ASP A 236 -5.07 -0.23 -5.72
C ASP A 236 -5.15 -0.03 -4.20
N GLY A 237 -5.58 -1.06 -3.47
CA GLY A 237 -5.68 -1.02 -2.00
C GLY A 237 -4.33 -1.25 -1.33
N LEU A 238 -3.83 -2.48 -1.42
CA LEU A 238 -2.56 -2.88 -0.82
C LEU A 238 -1.67 -3.59 -1.84
N ASP A 239 -0.49 -3.02 -2.06
CA ASP A 239 0.56 -3.56 -2.92
C ASP A 239 1.73 -4.12 -2.09
N LEU A 240 2.04 -5.39 -2.32
CA LEU A 240 3.36 -5.94 -2.01
C LEU A 240 4.20 -5.91 -3.28
N ARG A 241 5.37 -5.26 -3.18
CA ARG A 241 6.35 -5.14 -4.26
C ARG A 241 7.56 -6.04 -3.96
N GLN A 242 8.55 -5.97 -4.85
CA GLN A 242 9.75 -6.82 -4.81
C GLN A 242 10.31 -6.96 -3.40
N GLY A 243 10.70 -8.18 -3.05
CA GLY A 243 11.39 -8.53 -1.81
C GLY A 243 10.51 -8.54 -0.57
N CYS A 244 9.20 -8.43 -0.71
CA CYS A 244 8.29 -8.57 0.43
C CYS A 244 8.24 -10.01 0.95
N HIS A 245 8.47 -10.22 2.25
CA HIS A 245 8.40 -11.57 2.81
C HIS A 245 7.95 -11.66 4.27
N ASP A 246 7.36 -12.80 4.63
CA ASP A 246 6.91 -13.08 6.01
C ASP A 246 5.90 -12.02 6.51
N ILE A 247 4.88 -11.74 5.69
CA ILE A 247 3.85 -10.72 5.97
C ILE A 247 2.48 -11.38 6.13
N SER A 248 1.74 -10.96 7.16
CA SER A 248 0.32 -11.30 7.34
C SER A 248 -0.58 -10.11 7.01
N ILE A 249 -1.57 -10.36 6.15
CA ILE A 249 -2.58 -9.39 5.72
C ILE A 249 -3.95 -9.95 6.12
N GLU A 250 -4.66 -9.25 7.00
CA GLU A 250 -5.89 -9.77 7.62
C GLU A 250 -7.00 -8.72 7.67
N ARG A 251 -8.26 -9.11 7.49
CA ARG A 251 -9.43 -8.23 7.71
C ARG A 251 -9.36 -6.96 6.85
N ILE A 252 -9.21 -7.18 5.54
CA ILE A 252 -9.24 -6.11 4.53
C ILE A 252 -10.66 -6.02 3.97
N THR A 253 -11.22 -4.81 3.96
CA THR A 253 -12.61 -4.59 3.53
C THR A 253 -12.79 -3.35 2.66
N GLY A 254 -13.96 -3.21 2.04
CA GLY A 254 -14.33 -2.02 1.28
C GLY A 254 -14.10 -2.19 -0.23
N HIS A 255 -13.82 -1.09 -0.92
CA HIS A 255 -13.65 -1.08 -2.37
C HIS A 255 -12.57 -0.11 -2.84
N THR A 256 -11.96 -0.46 -3.97
CA THR A 256 -10.80 0.23 -4.58
C THR A 256 -11.05 0.54 -6.05
N GLY A 257 -10.35 1.52 -6.60
CA GLY A 257 -10.48 1.87 -8.03
C GLY A 257 -9.71 0.94 -8.96
N ASP A 258 -8.77 0.17 -8.44
CA ASP A 258 -8.03 -0.89 -9.15
C ASP A 258 -7.99 -2.14 -8.24
N ASP A 259 -6.93 -2.96 -8.29
CA ASP A 259 -6.83 -4.20 -7.52
C ASP A 259 -6.97 -3.97 -5.99
N LEU A 260 -7.77 -4.78 -5.27
CA LEU A 260 -7.95 -4.59 -3.81
C LEU A 260 -6.68 -4.99 -3.04
N VAL A 261 -6.11 -6.15 -3.37
CA VAL A 261 -4.79 -6.60 -2.87
C VAL A 261 -3.97 -7.14 -4.03
N ALA A 262 -2.77 -6.60 -4.23
CA ALA A 262 -1.87 -6.99 -5.30
C ALA A 262 -0.50 -7.41 -4.74
N LEU A 263 -0.04 -8.60 -5.13
CA LEU A 263 1.36 -9.01 -5.03
C LEU A 263 1.97 -8.85 -6.41
N THR A 264 2.72 -7.76 -6.61
CA THR A 264 3.25 -7.38 -7.91
C THR A 264 4.78 -7.32 -7.89
N ASP A 265 5.39 -8.38 -8.38
CA ASP A 265 6.83 -8.63 -8.42
C ASP A 265 7.37 -8.56 -9.85
N ILE A 266 7.42 -7.35 -10.40
CA ILE A 266 7.87 -7.09 -11.78
C ILE A 266 9.10 -6.20 -11.77
N GLY A 267 10.06 -6.52 -12.63
CA GLY A 267 11.35 -5.83 -12.72
C GLY A 267 11.47 -4.89 -13.91
N SER A 268 12.30 -3.85 -13.76
CA SER A 268 12.76 -2.95 -14.82
C SER A 268 14.15 -2.39 -14.48
N ASP A 269 15.12 -2.58 -15.39
CA ASP A 269 16.53 -2.21 -15.15
C ASP A 269 16.86 -0.72 -15.32
N THR A 270 15.88 0.13 -15.63
CA THR A 270 16.13 1.51 -16.09
C THR A 270 15.82 2.58 -15.04
N ARG A 271 15.38 2.20 -13.83
CA ARG A 271 14.86 3.15 -12.83
C ARG A 271 15.85 3.37 -11.68
N VAL A 272 15.89 4.61 -11.19
CA VAL A 272 16.73 5.03 -10.07
C VAL A 272 15.85 5.25 -8.84
N ALA A 273 16.29 4.73 -7.69
CA ALA A 273 15.59 4.89 -6.43
C ALA A 273 15.47 6.37 -6.05
N GLY A 274 14.34 6.76 -5.46
CA GLY A 274 14.05 8.14 -5.08
C GLY A 274 13.87 9.11 -6.24
N SER A 275 13.82 8.65 -7.50
CA SER A 275 13.46 9.51 -8.65
C SER A 275 11.95 9.66 -8.78
N ASP A 276 11.48 10.73 -9.41
CA ASP A 276 10.07 10.97 -9.74
C ASP A 276 9.61 10.24 -11.02
N SER A 277 10.46 9.39 -11.60
CA SER A 277 10.17 8.70 -12.84
C SER A 277 9.47 7.35 -12.65
N SER A 278 9.33 6.88 -11.41
CA SER A 278 8.89 5.52 -11.06
C SER A 278 7.80 5.56 -10.00
N THR A 279 6.87 4.62 -10.07
CA THR A 279 5.91 4.36 -8.96
C THR A 279 6.54 3.59 -7.80
N MET A 280 7.59 2.82 -8.06
CA MET A 280 8.32 2.11 -7.02
C MET A 280 9.51 2.96 -6.56
N VAL A 281 9.51 3.43 -5.31
CA VAL A 281 10.53 4.37 -4.79
C VAL A 281 11.90 3.73 -4.65
N SER A 282 11.95 2.43 -4.39
CA SER A 282 13.18 1.67 -4.18
C SER A 282 13.81 1.13 -5.45
N ALA A 283 13.35 1.62 -6.61
CA ALA A 283 13.64 1.11 -7.95
C ALA A 283 13.18 -0.33 -8.19
N ALA A 284 12.79 -0.58 -9.44
CA ALA A 284 12.29 -1.87 -9.89
C ALA A 284 13.42 -2.81 -10.38
N ASN A 285 14.68 -2.53 -10.04
CA ASN A 285 15.80 -3.38 -10.46
C ASN A 285 15.76 -4.72 -9.71
N CYS A 286 16.15 -5.81 -10.39
CA CYS A 286 16.21 -7.13 -9.77
C CYS A 286 17.56 -7.36 -9.09
N ARG A 287 17.57 -7.62 -7.79
CA ARG A 287 18.77 -8.04 -7.04
C ARG A 287 19.00 -9.54 -7.19
N GLU A 288 20.27 -9.94 -7.19
CA GLU A 288 20.66 -11.35 -7.33
C GLU A 288 20.22 -12.21 -6.14
N GLY A 289 20.14 -13.53 -6.38
CA GLY A 289 19.92 -14.52 -5.31
C GLY A 289 18.48 -14.63 -4.80
N GLY A 290 17.49 -14.13 -5.54
CA GLY A 290 16.07 -14.26 -5.19
C GLY A 290 15.67 -13.42 -3.96
N VAL A 291 16.50 -12.47 -3.55
CA VAL A 291 16.21 -11.59 -2.40
C VAL A 291 15.03 -10.64 -2.68
N ASP A 292 14.68 -10.47 -3.96
CA ASP A 292 13.55 -9.69 -4.43
C ASP A 292 12.29 -10.52 -4.71
N ASP A 293 12.31 -11.84 -4.46
CA ASP A 293 11.09 -12.66 -4.58
C ASP A 293 10.09 -12.30 -3.47
N ILE A 294 8.80 -12.23 -3.82
CA ILE A 294 7.71 -12.16 -2.83
C ILE A 294 7.40 -13.56 -2.29
N ARG A 295 7.52 -13.76 -0.97
CA ARG A 295 7.36 -15.10 -0.37
C ARG A 295 6.82 -15.11 1.05
N ASN A 296 6.26 -16.25 1.46
CA ASN A 296 5.77 -16.47 2.83
C ASN A 296 4.70 -15.43 3.23
N ILE A 297 3.65 -15.32 2.43
CA ILE A 297 2.58 -14.34 2.61
C ILE A 297 1.30 -15.04 3.07
N PHE A 298 0.65 -14.48 4.08
CA PHE A 298 -0.64 -14.97 4.58
C PHE A 298 -1.71 -13.90 4.35
N LEU A 299 -2.72 -14.23 3.55
CA LEU A 299 -3.88 -13.39 3.26
C LEU A 299 -5.11 -14.04 3.91
N ARG A 300 -5.79 -13.34 4.82
CA ARG A 300 -6.97 -13.89 5.51
C ARG A 300 -8.12 -12.89 5.65
N GLN A 301 -9.34 -13.39 5.57
CA GLN A 301 -10.56 -12.62 5.86
C GLN A 301 -10.63 -11.33 5.03
N ILE A 302 -10.52 -11.45 3.72
CA ILE A 302 -10.64 -10.34 2.77
C ILE A 302 -12.09 -10.31 2.27
N SER A 303 -12.74 -9.14 2.35
CA SER A 303 -14.13 -8.96 1.89
C SER A 303 -14.30 -7.61 1.21
N GLY A 304 -14.26 -7.58 -0.12
CA GLY A 304 -14.28 -6.33 -0.87
C GLY A 304 -14.36 -6.55 -2.38
N HIS A 305 -14.19 -5.49 -3.16
CA HIS A 305 -14.14 -5.57 -4.61
C HIS A 305 -13.40 -4.36 -5.23
N SER A 306 -13.02 -4.49 -6.49
CA SER A 306 -12.54 -3.37 -7.31
C SER A 306 -13.73 -2.68 -8.00
N GLN A 307 -14.04 -1.46 -7.59
CA GLN A 307 -15.04 -0.59 -8.21
C GLN A 307 -14.68 -0.23 -9.65
N GLY A 308 -13.38 -0.13 -9.97
CA GLY A 308 -12.90 0.04 -11.35
C GLY A 308 -12.98 -1.23 -12.21
N ARG A 309 -13.50 -2.33 -11.64
CA ARG A 309 -13.71 -3.62 -12.31
C ARG A 309 -12.41 -4.36 -12.68
N HIS A 310 -11.36 -4.16 -11.89
CA HIS A 310 -10.11 -4.90 -11.97
C HIS A 310 -10.21 -6.22 -11.20
N HIS A 311 -9.22 -6.59 -10.39
CA HIS A 311 -9.21 -7.85 -9.65
C HIS A 311 -9.40 -7.61 -8.15
N VAL A 312 -9.91 -8.61 -7.41
CA VAL A 312 -9.96 -8.50 -5.94
C VAL A 312 -8.59 -8.85 -5.38
N VAL A 313 -8.03 -10.01 -5.72
CA VAL A 313 -6.66 -10.38 -5.39
C VAL A 313 -5.87 -10.68 -6.66
N ARG A 314 -4.67 -10.11 -6.79
CA ARG A 314 -3.78 -10.37 -7.91
C ARG A 314 -2.40 -10.86 -7.46
N PHE A 315 -1.92 -11.89 -8.12
CA PHE A 315 -0.52 -12.34 -8.07
C PHE A 315 0.08 -12.10 -9.45
N LEU A 316 1.08 -11.22 -9.54
CA LEU A 316 1.73 -10.86 -10.79
C LEU A 316 3.24 -10.85 -10.57
N ASN A 317 3.96 -11.71 -11.28
CA ASN A 317 5.41 -11.68 -11.31
C ASN A 317 5.93 -11.78 -12.74
N ALA A 318 7.14 -11.28 -12.97
CA ALA A 318 7.81 -11.30 -14.26
C ALA A 318 9.33 -11.12 -14.10
N SER A 319 10.07 -11.16 -15.21
CA SER A 319 11.51 -10.84 -15.24
C SER A 319 12.37 -11.72 -14.32
N GLY A 320 11.99 -12.99 -14.15
CA GLY A 320 12.68 -13.96 -13.30
C GLY A 320 12.41 -13.82 -11.79
N LEU A 321 11.57 -12.85 -11.40
CA LEU A 321 11.10 -12.70 -10.03
C LEU A 321 9.97 -13.70 -9.74
N ARG A 322 9.91 -14.18 -8.50
CA ARG A 322 9.06 -15.31 -8.13
C ARG A 322 8.07 -14.95 -7.03
N ILE A 323 6.89 -15.56 -7.10
CA ILE A 323 5.89 -15.53 -6.03
C ILE A 323 5.68 -16.94 -5.52
N TYR A 324 5.94 -17.19 -4.23
CA TYR A 324 5.73 -18.52 -3.65
C TYR A 324 5.47 -18.56 -2.15
N ASN A 325 4.94 -19.70 -1.68
CA ASN A 325 4.52 -19.90 -0.29
C ASN A 325 3.50 -18.83 0.13
N VAL A 326 2.41 -18.74 -0.63
CA VAL A 326 1.32 -17.81 -0.35
C VAL A 326 0.11 -18.60 0.10
N VAL A 327 -0.48 -18.22 1.24
CA VAL A 327 -1.76 -18.76 1.72
C VAL A 327 -2.81 -17.67 1.57
N LEU A 328 -3.89 -17.97 0.85
CA LEU A 328 -5.10 -17.16 0.80
C LEU A 328 -6.25 -17.98 1.39
N ASP A 329 -6.80 -17.52 2.51
CA ASP A 329 -7.86 -18.22 3.24
C ASP A 329 -8.98 -17.26 3.66
N GLY A 330 -10.16 -17.43 3.07
CA GLY A 330 -11.32 -16.61 3.34
C GLY A 330 -11.29 -15.32 2.51
N LEU A 331 -11.75 -15.43 1.26
CA LEU A 331 -11.95 -14.31 0.35
C LEU A 331 -13.43 -14.25 -0.07
N ILE A 332 -14.07 -13.12 0.20
CA ILE A 332 -15.44 -12.82 -0.24
C ILE A 332 -15.38 -11.64 -1.21
N ASP A 333 -15.61 -11.93 -2.48
CA ASP A 333 -15.83 -10.91 -3.48
C ASP A 333 -17.23 -10.30 -3.30
N THR A 334 -17.27 -9.01 -3.05
CA THR A 334 -18.52 -8.25 -2.81
C THR A 334 -18.95 -7.42 -4.02
N SER A 335 -18.44 -7.74 -5.20
CA SER A 335 -18.75 -7.00 -6.43
C SER A 335 -20.27 -6.87 -6.63
N PRO A 336 -20.76 -5.69 -7.01
CA PRO A 336 -22.17 -5.52 -7.35
C PRO A 336 -22.51 -6.32 -8.62
N PRO A 337 -23.72 -6.91 -8.73
CA PRO A 337 -24.09 -7.77 -9.86
C PRO A 337 -24.01 -7.09 -11.24
N ASP A 338 -24.23 -5.78 -11.30
CA ASP A 338 -24.22 -4.97 -12.53
C ASP A 338 -22.83 -4.41 -12.89
N ALA A 339 -21.88 -4.44 -11.97
CA ALA A 339 -20.49 -4.05 -12.23
C ALA A 339 -19.49 -5.04 -11.60
N PRO A 340 -19.50 -6.32 -12.03
CA PRO A 340 -18.59 -7.32 -11.50
C PRO A 340 -17.15 -6.99 -11.85
N CYS A 341 -16.25 -7.23 -10.90
CA CYS A 341 -14.81 -7.28 -11.15
C CYS A 341 -14.46 -8.26 -12.27
N LYS A 342 -13.28 -8.05 -12.87
CA LYS A 342 -12.74 -8.95 -13.88
C LYS A 342 -12.41 -10.31 -13.26
N ALA A 343 -11.70 -10.36 -12.14
CA ALA A 343 -11.42 -11.62 -11.46
C ALA A 343 -11.46 -11.49 -9.93
N THR A 344 -11.97 -12.51 -9.23
CA THR A 344 -11.84 -12.58 -7.78
C THR A 344 -10.39 -12.86 -7.42
N VAL A 345 -9.76 -13.83 -8.09
CA VAL A 345 -8.32 -14.07 -8.01
C VAL A 345 -7.73 -14.11 -9.42
N LYS A 346 -6.67 -13.33 -9.67
CA LYS A 346 -5.86 -13.42 -10.89
C LYS A 346 -4.44 -13.89 -10.55
N ILE A 347 -3.95 -14.89 -11.29
CA ILE A 347 -2.61 -15.48 -11.14
C ILE A 347 -1.85 -15.32 -12.45
N GLY A 348 -0.78 -14.54 -12.42
CA GLY A 348 0.05 -14.18 -13.57
C GLY A 348 -0.66 -13.27 -14.57
N ASP A 349 -0.02 -13.02 -15.71
CA ASP A 349 -0.56 -12.20 -16.79
C ASP A 349 0.05 -12.62 -18.14
N ALA A 350 -0.76 -12.75 -19.18
CA ALA A 350 -0.28 -13.10 -20.52
C ALA A 350 0.14 -11.86 -21.33
N ASN A 351 -0.13 -10.65 -20.83
CA ASN A 351 0.16 -9.41 -21.54
C ASN A 351 1.67 -9.11 -21.53
N PRO A 352 2.31 -8.95 -22.70
CA PRO A 352 3.75 -8.67 -22.77
C PRO A 352 4.13 -7.32 -22.13
N ARG A 353 3.19 -6.38 -21.97
CA ARG A 353 3.45 -5.12 -21.24
C ARG A 353 3.80 -5.35 -19.77
N TRP A 354 3.38 -6.49 -19.21
CA TRP A 354 3.64 -6.89 -17.83
C TRP A 354 4.64 -8.05 -17.73
N GLY A 355 5.37 -8.33 -18.82
CA GLY A 355 6.33 -9.43 -18.91
C GLY A 355 5.78 -10.70 -19.55
N GLY A 356 4.46 -10.81 -19.72
CA GLY A 356 3.81 -11.98 -20.31
C GLY A 356 3.88 -13.23 -19.43
N VAL A 357 3.56 -14.38 -20.02
CA VAL A 357 3.52 -15.66 -19.30
C VAL A 357 4.92 -16.00 -18.78
N THR A 358 5.04 -16.11 -17.46
CA THR A 358 6.29 -16.47 -16.79
C THR A 358 6.69 -17.91 -17.05
N PRO A 359 8.00 -18.24 -16.98
CA PRO A 359 8.47 -19.61 -16.90
C PRO A 359 7.70 -20.44 -15.87
N VAL A 360 7.50 -21.72 -16.19
CA VAL A 360 6.90 -22.70 -15.26
C VAL A 360 7.80 -22.84 -14.03
N GLY A 361 7.25 -22.60 -12.84
CA GLY A 361 7.99 -22.64 -11.57
C GLY A 361 8.23 -21.27 -10.91
N ASP A 362 8.02 -20.17 -11.62
CA ASP A 362 8.19 -18.83 -11.05
C ASP A 362 7.04 -18.47 -10.08
N THR A 363 5.84 -18.97 -10.36
CA THR A 363 4.68 -18.86 -9.47
C THR A 363 4.32 -20.26 -8.94
N ASN A 364 4.52 -20.51 -7.65
CA ASN A 364 4.35 -21.87 -7.09
C ASN A 364 3.95 -21.86 -5.61
N ARG A 365 3.40 -22.97 -5.11
CA ARG A 365 2.99 -23.11 -3.69
C ARG A 365 2.05 -22.00 -3.24
N LEU A 366 1.01 -21.79 -4.06
CA LEU A 366 -0.15 -20.98 -3.71
C LEU A 366 -1.21 -21.91 -3.13
N PHE A 367 -1.60 -21.67 -1.88
CA PHE A 367 -2.63 -22.42 -1.17
C PHE A 367 -3.85 -21.53 -1.03
N LEU A 368 -4.81 -21.70 -1.93
CA LEU A 368 -6.00 -20.86 -2.07
C LEU A 368 -7.20 -21.63 -1.55
N SER A 369 -7.89 -21.06 -0.55
CA SER A 369 -8.99 -21.75 0.12
C SER A 369 -10.11 -20.79 0.54
N ASN A 370 -11.33 -21.32 0.58
CA ASN A 370 -12.51 -20.63 1.09
C ASN A 370 -12.77 -19.31 0.34
N ILE A 371 -12.97 -19.43 -0.98
CA ILE A 371 -13.17 -18.30 -1.90
C ILE A 371 -14.63 -18.28 -2.35
N SER A 372 -15.32 -17.16 -2.15
CA SER A 372 -16.66 -16.89 -2.69
C SER A 372 -16.59 -15.74 -3.68
N SER A 373 -17.03 -15.98 -4.92
CA SER A 373 -16.80 -15.09 -6.05
C SER A 373 -18.09 -14.50 -6.62
N ALA A 374 -18.06 -13.19 -6.89
CA ALA A 374 -19.08 -12.44 -7.64
C ALA A 374 -18.54 -11.88 -8.98
N SER A 375 -17.24 -12.05 -9.24
CA SER A 375 -16.55 -11.60 -10.45
C SER A 375 -16.91 -12.38 -11.71
N GLN A 376 -16.53 -11.81 -12.86
CA GLN A 376 -16.59 -12.47 -14.17
C GLN A 376 -15.77 -13.77 -14.17
N HIS A 377 -14.54 -13.73 -13.68
CA HIS A 377 -13.71 -14.91 -13.45
C HIS A 377 -13.57 -15.17 -11.95
N THR A 378 -13.80 -16.40 -11.51
CA THR A 378 -13.59 -16.73 -10.10
C THR A 378 -12.10 -16.88 -9.81
N ILE A 379 -11.42 -17.82 -10.46
CA ILE A 379 -9.95 -17.87 -10.49
C ILE A 379 -9.49 -17.83 -11.94
N LEU A 380 -8.77 -16.76 -12.29
CA LEU A 380 -8.17 -16.56 -13.60
C LEU A 380 -6.67 -16.86 -13.53
N ILE A 381 -6.25 -17.95 -14.16
CA ILE A 381 -4.83 -18.29 -14.34
C ILE A 381 -4.42 -17.74 -15.72
N ALA A 382 -3.68 -16.66 -15.71
CA ALA A 382 -3.17 -15.96 -16.90
C ALA A 382 -1.63 -16.01 -17.01
N GLY A 383 -0.95 -16.69 -16.11
CA GLY A 383 0.49 -17.00 -16.20
C GLY A 383 0.78 -18.48 -15.95
N SER A 384 1.95 -18.79 -15.40
CA SER A 384 2.27 -20.14 -14.95
C SER A 384 1.82 -20.37 -13.50
N LEU A 385 1.54 -21.62 -13.13
CA LEU A 385 1.24 -22.00 -11.75
C LEU A 385 1.62 -23.46 -11.51
N VAL A 386 2.45 -23.73 -10.50
CA VAL A 386 2.80 -25.11 -10.14
C VAL A 386 2.76 -25.42 -8.65
N ASP A 387 2.67 -26.71 -8.31
CA ASP A 387 2.79 -27.24 -6.94
C ASP A 387 1.89 -26.49 -5.94
N SER A 388 0.62 -26.31 -6.32
CA SER A 388 -0.32 -25.42 -5.65
C SER A 388 -1.64 -26.14 -5.34
N CYS A 389 -2.45 -25.56 -4.47
CA CYS A 389 -3.72 -26.15 -4.05
C CYS A 389 -4.84 -25.11 -4.07
N ILE A 390 -5.97 -25.46 -4.67
CA ILE A 390 -7.16 -24.61 -4.78
C ILE A 390 -8.35 -25.39 -4.22
N THR A 391 -8.89 -24.95 -3.09
CA THR A 391 -9.94 -25.71 -2.38
C THR A 391 -11.11 -24.83 -1.94
N ASN A 392 -12.30 -25.42 -1.84
CA ASN A 392 -13.50 -24.75 -1.31
C ASN A 392 -13.77 -23.41 -2.03
N VAL A 393 -13.96 -23.50 -3.35
CA VAL A 393 -14.20 -22.34 -4.21
C VAL A 393 -15.66 -22.34 -4.65
N VAL A 394 -16.35 -21.24 -4.40
CA VAL A 394 -17.75 -21.03 -4.76
C VAL A 394 -17.84 -19.91 -5.79
N ARG A 395 -18.33 -20.25 -6.98
CA ARG A 395 -18.78 -19.27 -7.98
C ARG A 395 -20.27 -19.00 -7.77
N ASN A 396 -20.64 -17.73 -7.55
CA ASN A 396 -22.04 -17.33 -7.33
C ASN A 396 -22.77 -16.96 -8.62
N THR A 397 -22.07 -16.84 -9.75
CA THR A 397 -22.65 -16.51 -11.06
C THR A 397 -23.01 -17.78 -11.85
N ALA A 398 -24.03 -17.66 -12.73
CA ALA A 398 -24.63 -18.80 -13.44
C ALA A 398 -23.84 -19.25 -14.68
N ASP A 399 -23.09 -18.34 -15.30
CA ASP A 399 -22.30 -18.64 -16.51
C ASP A 399 -20.81 -18.80 -16.21
N GLY A 400 -20.13 -19.66 -16.99
CA GLY A 400 -18.67 -19.78 -17.02
C GLY A 400 -18.05 -20.69 -15.95
N GLU A 401 -16.80 -21.08 -16.19
CA GLU A 401 -16.06 -22.00 -15.32
C GLU A 401 -15.54 -21.30 -14.05
N PRO A 402 -15.57 -21.96 -12.88
CA PRO A 402 -14.92 -21.44 -11.66
C PRO A 402 -13.41 -21.20 -11.82
N ILE A 403 -12.74 -22.00 -12.65
CA ILE A 403 -11.31 -21.84 -12.96
C ILE A 403 -11.14 -21.65 -14.47
N THR A 404 -10.49 -20.56 -14.87
CA THR A 404 -10.21 -20.26 -16.28
C THR A 404 -8.71 -20.14 -16.54
N TYR A 405 -8.26 -20.62 -17.70
CA TYR A 405 -6.84 -20.71 -18.09
C TYR A 405 -6.59 -19.86 -19.33
N GLU A 406 -6.23 -18.59 -19.15
CA GLU A 406 -5.96 -17.66 -20.25
C GLU A 406 -4.59 -17.93 -20.89
N SER A 407 -3.60 -18.35 -20.09
CA SER A 407 -2.27 -18.70 -20.58
C SER A 407 -2.20 -20.08 -21.26
N GLY A 408 -3.19 -20.96 -21.02
CA GLY A 408 -3.18 -22.35 -21.45
C GLY A 408 -2.91 -23.33 -20.30
N ARG A 409 -3.41 -24.57 -20.44
CA ARG A 409 -3.29 -25.60 -19.37
C ARG A 409 -1.88 -26.14 -19.24
N GLU A 410 -1.07 -26.05 -20.29
CA GLU A 410 0.33 -26.47 -20.34
C GLU A 410 1.23 -25.71 -19.35
N PHE A 411 0.81 -24.51 -18.94
CA PHE A 411 1.51 -23.69 -17.93
C PHE A 411 1.09 -24.00 -16.49
N VAL A 412 0.21 -24.99 -16.30
CA VAL A 412 -0.32 -25.38 -14.98
C VAL A 412 0.03 -26.84 -14.69
N GLN A 413 0.81 -27.08 -13.63
CA GLN A 413 1.33 -28.43 -13.31
C GLN A 413 1.23 -28.72 -11.80
N ASN A 414 0.87 -29.95 -11.42
CA ASN A 414 0.75 -30.37 -10.02
C ASN A 414 -0.14 -29.42 -9.17
N VAL A 415 -1.26 -28.97 -9.75
CA VAL A 415 -2.24 -28.15 -9.03
C VAL A 415 -3.41 -29.02 -8.60
N GLU A 416 -3.56 -29.22 -7.31
CA GLU A 416 -4.70 -29.94 -6.74
C GLU A 416 -5.91 -29.01 -6.63
N MET A 417 -7.07 -29.49 -7.06
CA MET A 417 -8.32 -28.75 -7.00
C MET A 417 -9.41 -29.63 -6.36
N SER A 418 -10.06 -29.14 -5.31
CA SER A 418 -11.16 -29.87 -4.66
C SER A 418 -12.26 -28.94 -4.12
N ASN A 419 -13.49 -29.45 -4.03
CA ASN A 419 -14.66 -28.68 -3.57
C ASN A 419 -14.84 -27.35 -4.33
N VAL A 420 -14.67 -27.39 -5.66
CA VAL A 420 -14.93 -26.26 -6.56
C VAL A 420 -16.35 -26.40 -7.08
N VAL A 421 -17.21 -25.43 -6.75
CA VAL A 421 -18.64 -25.49 -7.05
C VAL A 421 -19.13 -24.20 -7.68
N GLN A 422 -20.16 -24.34 -8.50
CA GLN A 422 -20.93 -23.23 -9.06
C GLN A 422 -22.35 -23.29 -8.52
N THR A 423 -22.83 -22.18 -7.97
CA THR A 423 -24.12 -22.11 -7.28
C THR A 423 -25.11 -21.14 -7.92
N GLY A 424 -24.66 -20.29 -8.86
CA GLY A 424 -25.53 -19.43 -9.63
C GLY A 424 -26.53 -20.26 -10.44
N ARG A 425 -27.81 -19.86 -10.41
CA ARG A 425 -28.86 -20.49 -11.21
C ARG A 425 -29.14 -19.63 -12.44
N ASP A 426 -29.31 -20.28 -13.60
CA ASP A 426 -29.81 -19.60 -14.79
C ASP A 426 -31.16 -18.97 -14.50
N ALA A 427 -31.29 -17.66 -14.77
CA ALA A 427 -32.53 -16.93 -14.62
C ALA A 427 -33.65 -17.42 -15.59
N THR A 428 -33.35 -18.37 -16.47
CA THR A 428 -34.26 -18.95 -17.46
C THR A 428 -35.06 -20.15 -16.95
N GLY A 429 -34.84 -20.61 -15.72
CA GLY A 429 -35.49 -21.81 -15.15
C GLY A 429 -36.84 -21.60 -14.45
N ILE A 430 -37.42 -20.39 -14.45
CA ILE A 430 -38.81 -20.20 -13.99
C ILE A 430 -39.71 -20.23 -15.23
N GLU A 431 -39.92 -21.42 -15.79
CA GLU A 431 -41.15 -21.66 -16.51
C GLU A 431 -42.30 -21.46 -15.51
N ALA A 432 -43.07 -20.41 -15.75
CA ALA A 432 -44.39 -20.27 -15.19
C ALA A 432 -45.21 -21.50 -15.61
N THR A 433 -45.25 -22.51 -14.73
CA THR A 433 -46.29 -23.53 -14.76
C THR A 433 -47.58 -22.87 -14.30
N GLY A 434 -48.14 -22.06 -15.19
CA GLY A 434 -49.55 -21.76 -15.18
C GLY A 434 -50.31 -23.02 -15.57
N ARG A 435 -50.95 -23.66 -14.59
CA ARG A 435 -52.33 -24.15 -14.63
C ARG A 435 -52.81 -24.58 -13.27
#